data_AF-A0AAN8N7P8-F1
#
_entry.id   AF-A0AAN8N7P8-F1
#
_cell.length_a   1.000
_cell.length_b   1.000
_cell.length_c   1.000
_cell.angle_alpha   90.00
_cell.angle_beta   90.00
_cell.angle_gamma   90.00
#
_symmetry.space_group_name_H-M   'P 1'
#
loop_
_entity.id
_entity.type
_entity.pdbx_description
1 polymer ?
#
loop_
_entity_poly.entity_id
_entity_poly.type
_entity_poly.pdbx_seq_one_letter_code
_entity_poly.pdbx_strand_id
1 'polypeptide(L)'
;MTDILDSVLNLEEDYYSLGHAEGSLAGATAGRLEGRAFGIEKGFEKYLTLGIIKGRTKVWQSRTSPPSSSPSTSSISIPQITNPRHLKHLDLLQTLSTNPPIRNEEDDVEEVDDRIRRGKAKVKILENTLREGLPADEDGNDENNDNGDEKDGRKASKKLAPGVAISGATGLETEFEDFKIRRS
;
A
#
# COMPACT_ATOMS: atom_id res chain seq x y z
N MET A 1 -16.22 -19.29 -62.81
CA MET A 1 -16.71 -17.90 -62.77
C MET A 1 -17.34 -17.77 -61.40
N THR A 2 -16.66 -17.13 -60.46
CA THR A 2 -17.19 -16.91 -59.10
C THR A 2 -18.44 -16.04 -59.22
N ASP A 3 -19.52 -16.40 -58.52
CA ASP A 3 -20.76 -15.65 -58.60
C ASP A 3 -20.52 -14.25 -58.02
N ILE A 4 -21.01 -13.23 -58.71
CA ILE A 4 -20.85 -11.83 -58.32
C ILE A 4 -21.53 -11.55 -56.97
N LEU A 5 -22.55 -12.34 -56.60
CA LEU A 5 -23.29 -12.17 -55.35
C LEU A 5 -22.71 -12.95 -54.17
N ASP A 6 -21.78 -13.89 -54.40
CA ASP A 6 -21.14 -14.67 -53.33
C ASP A 6 -20.46 -13.76 -52.29
N SER A 7 -19.88 -12.64 -52.73
CA SER A 7 -19.26 -11.65 -51.82
C SER A 7 -20.27 -10.94 -50.92
N VAL A 8 -21.49 -10.70 -51.41
CA VAL A 8 -22.55 -10.03 -50.65
C VAL A 8 -23.22 -11.01 -49.69
N LEU A 9 -23.36 -12.27 -50.11
CA LEU A 9 -23.92 -13.36 -49.29
C LEU A 9 -23.00 -13.74 -48.11
N ASN A 10 -21.68 -13.66 -48.29
CA ASN A 10 -20.70 -13.95 -47.23
C ASN A 10 -20.26 -12.70 -46.44
N LEU A 11 -20.79 -11.51 -46.79
CA LEU A 11 -20.38 -10.23 -46.20
C LEU A 11 -20.51 -10.21 -44.67
N GLU A 12 -21.58 -10.81 -44.16
CA GLU A 12 -21.83 -10.92 -42.72
C GLU A 12 -20.72 -11.71 -42.02
N GLU A 13 -20.41 -12.92 -42.52
CA GLU A 13 -19.38 -13.79 -41.97
C GLU A 13 -17.98 -13.14 -42.08
N ASP A 14 -17.70 -12.46 -43.19
CA ASP A 14 -16.45 -11.72 -43.39
C ASP A 14 -16.30 -10.60 -42.35
N TYR A 15 -17.35 -9.82 -42.07
CA TYR A 15 -17.29 -8.78 -41.04
C TYR A 15 -17.28 -9.34 -39.62
N TYR A 16 -17.94 -10.47 -39.35
CA TYR A 16 -17.83 -11.14 -38.05
C TYR A 16 -16.41 -11.62 -37.78
N SER A 17 -15.81 -12.31 -38.74
CA SER A 17 -14.43 -12.81 -38.61
C SER A 17 -13.43 -11.66 -38.51
N LEU A 18 -13.62 -10.59 -39.29
CA LEU A 18 -12.80 -9.38 -39.22
C LEU A 18 -12.93 -8.69 -37.85
N GLY A 19 -14.15 -8.46 -37.37
CA GLY A 19 -14.39 -7.84 -36.07
C GLY A 19 -13.86 -8.68 -34.90
N HIS A 20 -13.96 -10.01 -34.98
CA HIS A 20 -13.37 -10.91 -34.00
C HIS A 20 -11.84 -10.88 -34.03
N ALA A 21 -11.23 -10.89 -35.22
CA ALA A 21 -9.78 -10.80 -35.37
C ALA A 21 -9.24 -9.45 -34.87
N GLU A 22 -9.90 -8.35 -35.24
CA GLU A 22 -9.54 -7.01 -34.80
C GLU A 22 -9.74 -6.86 -33.29
N GLY A 23 -10.88 -7.30 -32.76
CA GLY A 23 -11.19 -7.24 -31.33
C GLY A 23 -10.25 -8.10 -30.47
N SER A 24 -9.88 -9.29 -30.95
CA SER A 24 -8.93 -10.16 -30.24
C SER A 24 -7.51 -9.58 -30.24
N LEU A 25 -7.07 -8.99 -31.36
CA LEU A 25 -5.79 -8.30 -31.44
C LEU A 25 -5.78 -7.06 -30.53
N ALA A 26 -6.81 -6.22 -30.63
CA ALA A 26 -6.97 -5.03 -29.80
C ALA A 26 -7.01 -5.41 -28.31
N GLY A 27 -7.81 -6.40 -27.94
CA GLY A 27 -7.89 -6.92 -26.56
C GLY A 27 -6.56 -7.45 -26.04
N ALA A 28 -5.79 -8.18 -26.86
CA ALA A 28 -4.47 -8.67 -26.47
C ALA A 28 -3.47 -7.52 -26.25
N THR A 29 -3.50 -6.49 -27.10
CA THR A 29 -2.64 -5.31 -26.93
C THR A 29 -3.04 -4.46 -25.73
N ALA A 30 -4.34 -4.23 -25.54
CA ALA A 30 -4.91 -3.48 -24.42
C ALA A 30 -4.62 -4.18 -23.09
N GLY A 31 -4.88 -5.49 -22.99
CA GLY A 31 -4.62 -6.27 -21.79
C GLY A 31 -3.14 -6.28 -21.41
N ARG A 32 -2.22 -6.30 -22.39
CA ARG A 32 -0.78 -6.20 -22.11
C ARG A 32 -0.38 -4.83 -21.58
N LEU A 33 -0.96 -3.77 -22.14
CA LEU A 33 -0.68 -2.40 -21.72
C LEU A 33 -1.24 -2.13 -20.33
N GLU A 34 -2.47 -2.56 -20.08
CA GLU A 34 -3.15 -2.48 -18.79
C GLU A 34 -2.41 -3.27 -17.72
N GLY A 35 -2.05 -4.54 -17.99
CA GLY A 35 -1.28 -5.35 -17.05
C GLY A 35 0.06 -4.71 -16.66
N ARG A 36 0.72 -4.04 -17.61
CA ARG A 36 1.95 -3.28 -17.33
C ARG A 36 1.68 -2.05 -16.46
N ALA A 37 0.63 -1.29 -16.77
CA ALA A 37 0.27 -0.11 -15.98
C ALA A 37 -0.09 -0.49 -14.54
N PHE A 38 -0.95 -1.52 -14.39
CA PHE A 38 -1.37 -2.05 -13.09
C PHE A 38 -0.19 -2.57 -12.27
N GLY A 39 0.74 -3.32 -12.89
CA GLY A 39 1.94 -3.80 -12.20
C GLY A 39 2.82 -2.67 -11.66
N ILE A 40 2.96 -1.57 -12.41
CA ILE A 40 3.73 -0.39 -11.96
C ILE A 40 3.01 0.32 -10.81
N GLU A 41 1.69 0.49 -10.91
CA GLU A 41 0.87 1.11 -9.86
C GLU A 41 0.98 0.34 -8.54
N LYS A 42 0.77 -0.98 -8.59
CA LYS A 42 0.88 -1.84 -7.40
C LYS A 42 2.29 -1.96 -6.86
N GLY A 43 3.30 -1.98 -7.74
CA GLY A 43 4.70 -1.85 -7.32
C GLY A 43 4.91 -0.56 -6.55
N PHE A 44 4.50 0.58 -7.10
CA PHE A 44 4.66 1.88 -6.47
C PHE A 44 4.00 1.95 -5.09
N GLU A 45 2.77 1.46 -4.93
CA GLU A 45 2.09 1.39 -3.63
C GLU A 45 2.94 0.63 -2.58
N LYS A 46 3.45 -0.56 -2.95
CA LYS A 46 4.30 -1.36 -2.06
C LYS A 46 5.58 -0.61 -1.66
N TYR A 47 6.33 -0.06 -2.62
CA TYR A 47 7.57 0.67 -2.33
C TYR A 47 7.34 2.00 -1.61
N LEU A 48 6.20 2.65 -1.81
CA LEU A 48 5.84 3.85 -1.06
C LEU A 48 5.73 3.53 0.43
N THR A 49 5.06 2.43 0.80
CA THR A 49 4.98 2.01 2.20
C THR A 49 6.36 1.70 2.78
N LEU A 50 7.23 1.05 2.02
CA LEU A 50 8.61 0.78 2.41
C LEU A 50 9.43 2.07 2.58
N GLY A 51 9.21 3.06 1.71
CA GLY A 51 9.80 4.39 1.80
C GLY A 51 9.39 5.15 3.06
N ILE A 52 8.11 5.05 3.45
CA ILE A 52 7.63 5.63 4.72
C ILE A 52 8.33 4.97 5.92
N ILE A 53 8.47 3.64 5.92
CA ILE A 53 9.18 2.89 6.96
C ILE A 53 10.65 3.35 7.03
N LYS A 54 11.31 3.51 5.88
CA LYS A 54 12.70 4.02 5.78
C LYS A 54 12.82 5.43 6.34
N GLY A 55 11.88 6.32 6.00
CA GLY A 55 11.82 7.69 6.51
C GLY A 55 11.69 7.75 8.03
N ARG A 56 10.73 7.00 8.60
CA ARG A 56 10.54 6.87 10.05
C ARG A 56 11.81 6.35 10.73
N THR A 57 12.42 5.31 10.16
CA THR A 57 13.67 4.72 10.68
C THR A 57 14.79 5.75 10.72
N LYS A 58 14.96 6.56 9.67
CA LYS A 58 15.97 7.63 9.61
C LYS A 58 15.73 8.72 10.65
N VAL A 59 14.48 9.11 10.88
CA VAL A 59 14.10 10.09 11.92
C VAL A 59 14.36 9.54 13.32
N TRP A 60 14.12 8.25 13.57
CA TRP A 60 14.44 7.65 14.86
C TRP A 60 15.95 7.46 15.07
N GLN A 61 16.70 7.12 14.03
CA GLN A 61 18.17 7.05 14.08
C GLN A 61 18.82 8.40 14.39
N SER A 62 18.27 9.52 13.88
CA SER A 62 18.83 10.84 14.24
C SER A 62 18.66 11.17 15.73
N ARG A 63 17.69 10.54 16.40
CA ARG A 63 17.44 10.68 17.85
C ARG A 63 18.28 9.75 18.72
N THR A 64 19.06 8.84 18.13
CA THR A 64 19.98 7.96 18.87
C THR A 64 21.38 8.59 18.99
N SER A 65 21.73 9.54 18.12
CA SER A 65 22.99 10.29 18.21
C SER A 65 22.86 11.41 19.24
N PRO A 66 23.86 11.64 20.12
CA PRO A 66 23.89 12.84 20.94
C PRO A 66 23.91 14.09 20.03
N PRO A 67 23.31 15.21 20.45
CA PRO A 67 23.35 16.45 19.69
C PRO A 67 24.81 16.90 19.57
N SER A 68 25.41 16.67 18.40
CA SER A 68 26.67 17.33 18.03
C SER A 68 26.36 18.82 17.93
N SER A 69 26.66 19.56 18.99
CA SER A 69 26.83 21.02 19.09
C SER A 69 26.64 21.77 17.75
N SER A 70 25.39 22.10 17.42
CA SER A 70 25.03 23.11 16.43
C SER A 70 23.69 23.71 16.83
N PRO A 71 23.64 25.01 17.18
CA PRO A 71 22.41 25.66 17.62
C PRO A 71 21.57 26.03 16.40
N SER A 72 20.79 25.10 15.87
CA SER A 72 19.73 25.43 14.92
C SER A 72 18.41 25.65 15.68
N THR A 73 17.97 26.89 15.63
CA THR A 73 16.71 27.46 16.12
C THR A 73 15.47 26.66 15.70
N SER A 74 14.96 25.79 16.58
CA SER A 74 13.53 25.45 16.69
C SER A 74 13.33 24.57 17.93
N SER A 75 12.65 25.14 18.93
CA SER A 75 12.39 24.58 20.25
C SER A 75 11.34 23.46 20.24
N ILE A 76 11.71 22.29 19.70
CA ILE A 76 10.97 21.04 19.93
C ILE A 76 11.96 20.05 20.53
N SER A 77 11.88 19.83 21.84
CA SER A 77 12.68 18.84 22.56
C SER A 77 12.18 17.45 22.21
N ILE A 78 12.74 16.86 21.14
CA ILE A 78 12.44 15.48 20.75
C ILE A 78 13.12 14.53 21.74
N PRO A 79 12.41 13.54 22.32
CA PRO A 79 12.99 12.61 23.28
C PRO A 79 14.07 11.73 22.63
N GLN A 80 15.22 11.62 23.30
CA GLN A 80 16.35 10.81 22.84
C GLN A 80 16.06 9.31 23.03
N ILE A 81 16.39 8.49 22.03
CA ILE A 81 16.21 7.04 22.08
C ILE A 81 17.49 6.41 22.63
N THR A 82 17.49 6.05 23.92
CA THR A 82 18.67 5.47 24.60
C THR A 82 18.57 3.95 24.79
N ASN A 83 17.37 3.36 24.68
CA ASN A 83 17.16 1.95 25.01
C ASN A 83 17.85 1.00 24.00
N PRO A 84 18.71 0.06 24.44
CA PRO A 84 19.44 -0.85 23.54
C PRO A 84 18.54 -1.80 22.75
N ARG A 85 17.32 -2.09 23.24
CA ARG A 85 16.32 -2.88 22.50
C ARG A 85 15.82 -2.13 21.28
N HIS A 86 15.58 -0.82 21.41
CA HIS A 86 15.11 0.01 20.31
C HIS A 86 16.19 0.16 19.24
N LEU A 87 17.46 0.26 19.64
CA LEU A 87 18.59 0.29 18.70
C LEU A 87 18.64 -0.97 17.82
N LYS A 88 18.45 -2.16 18.39
CA LYS A 88 18.38 -3.42 17.62
C LYS A 88 17.20 -3.44 16.65
N HIS A 89 16.05 -2.90 17.05
CA HIS A 89 14.90 -2.80 16.16
C HIS A 89 15.14 -1.80 15.02
N LEU A 90 15.82 -0.70 15.27
CA LEU A 90 16.20 0.29 14.25
C LEU A 90 17.21 -0.26 13.25
N ASP A 91 18.20 -1.02 13.70
CA ASP A 91 19.18 -1.70 12.83
C ASP A 91 18.51 -2.73 11.91
N LEU A 92 17.60 -3.53 12.46
CA LEU A 92 16.80 -4.47 11.67
C LEU A 92 15.91 -3.73 10.66
N LEU A 93 15.22 -2.65 11.08
CA LEU A 93 14.40 -1.84 10.18
C LEU A 93 15.22 -1.20 9.05
N GLN A 94 16.43 -0.76 9.35
CA GLN A 94 17.36 -0.24 8.35
C GLN A 94 17.71 -1.33 7.32
N THR A 95 18.03 -2.53 7.80
CA THR A 95 18.36 -3.68 6.93
C THR A 95 17.19 -4.04 6.02
N LEU A 96 15.97 -4.10 6.55
CA LEU A 96 14.76 -4.43 5.80
C LEU A 96 14.42 -3.39 4.71
N SER A 97 14.77 -2.12 4.93
CA SER A 97 14.37 -0.99 4.07
C SER A 97 15.45 -0.48 3.09
N THR A 98 16.70 -0.91 3.23
CA THR A 98 17.80 -0.31 2.45
C THR A 98 17.89 -0.85 1.02
N ASN A 99 17.76 -2.18 0.83
CA ASN A 99 17.95 -2.84 -0.47
C ASN A 99 16.84 -3.87 -0.77
N PRO A 100 15.61 -3.44 -1.07
CA PRO A 100 14.58 -4.37 -1.56
C PRO A 100 14.93 -4.86 -2.98
N PRO A 101 14.60 -6.12 -3.34
CA PRO A 101 14.69 -6.55 -4.72
C PRO A 101 13.73 -5.71 -5.57
N ILE A 102 14.10 -5.39 -6.81
CA ILE A 102 13.34 -4.47 -7.71
C ILE A 102 12.79 -5.23 -8.93
N ARG A 103 13.05 -6.54 -8.99
CA ARG A 103 12.58 -7.40 -10.07
C ARG A 103 11.13 -7.81 -9.79
N ASN A 104 10.35 -8.00 -10.85
CA ASN A 104 8.95 -8.40 -10.76
C ASN A 104 8.77 -9.92 -10.88
N GLU A 105 9.74 -10.71 -10.40
CA GLU A 105 9.58 -12.16 -10.31
C GLU A 105 8.75 -12.50 -9.07
N GLU A 106 8.07 -13.66 -9.06
CA GLU A 106 7.20 -14.07 -7.95
C GLU A 106 7.92 -14.09 -6.60
N ASP A 107 9.11 -14.70 -6.55
CA ASP A 107 9.94 -14.77 -5.34
C ASP A 107 10.37 -13.38 -4.82
N ASP A 108 10.73 -12.46 -5.72
CA ASP A 108 11.15 -11.10 -5.37
C ASP A 108 9.98 -10.28 -4.79
N VAL A 109 8.78 -10.47 -5.34
CA VAL A 109 7.56 -9.80 -4.85
C VAL A 109 7.18 -10.30 -3.45
N GLU A 110 7.25 -11.61 -3.22
CA GLU A 110 7.00 -12.21 -1.91
C GLU A 110 7.99 -11.68 -0.87
N GLU A 111 9.28 -11.59 -1.20
CA GLU A 111 10.29 -11.05 -0.30
C GLU A 111 10.00 -9.58 0.10
N VAL A 112 9.59 -8.74 -0.86
CA VAL A 112 9.21 -7.34 -0.56
C VAL A 112 8.01 -7.29 0.36
N ASP A 113 6.98 -8.09 0.11
CA ASP A 113 5.77 -8.15 0.95
C ASP A 113 6.11 -8.60 2.38
N ASP A 114 7.00 -9.58 2.52
CA ASP A 114 7.51 -10.05 3.80
C ASP A 114 8.30 -8.96 4.55
N ARG A 115 9.16 -8.22 3.84
CA ARG A 115 9.89 -7.07 4.41
C ARG A 115 8.93 -5.98 4.86
N ILE A 116 7.89 -5.67 4.09
CA ILE A 116 6.85 -4.70 4.45
C ILE A 116 6.08 -5.18 5.70
N ARG A 117 5.65 -6.44 5.74
CA ARG A 117 4.92 -7.02 6.89
C ARG A 117 5.76 -6.96 8.16
N ARG A 118 7.01 -7.41 8.11
CA ARG A 118 7.95 -7.36 9.24
C ARG A 118 8.27 -5.92 9.64
N GLY A 119 8.48 -5.04 8.66
CA GLY A 119 8.74 -3.61 8.87
C GLY A 119 7.59 -2.90 9.60
N LYS A 120 6.35 -3.09 9.14
CA LYS A 120 5.14 -2.55 9.78
C LYS A 120 5.02 -3.00 11.25
N ALA A 121 5.26 -4.29 11.51
CA ALA A 121 5.22 -4.82 12.88
C ALA A 121 6.27 -4.16 13.78
N LYS A 122 7.50 -3.93 13.29
CA LYS A 122 8.57 -3.28 14.07
C LYS A 122 8.31 -1.78 14.28
N VAL A 123 7.77 -1.09 13.28
CA VAL A 123 7.33 0.31 13.41
C VAL A 123 6.28 0.44 14.50
N LYS A 124 5.24 -0.41 14.49
CA LYS A 124 4.17 -0.38 15.50
C LYS A 124 4.72 -0.61 16.93
N ILE A 125 5.68 -1.52 17.09
CA ILE A 125 6.35 -1.73 18.37
C ILE A 125 7.06 -0.45 18.82
N LEU A 126 7.86 0.16 17.94
CA LEU A 126 8.61 1.37 18.27
C LEU A 126 7.69 2.54 18.60
N GLU A 127 6.65 2.78 17.81
CA GLU A 127 5.65 3.82 18.05
C GLU A 127 4.99 3.66 19.43
N ASN A 128 4.59 2.45 19.78
CA ASN A 128 3.96 2.16 21.08
C ASN A 128 4.96 2.32 22.23
N THR A 129 6.20 1.84 22.09
CA THR A 129 7.23 1.95 23.13
C THR A 129 7.76 3.36 23.32
N LEU A 130 7.80 4.17 22.26
CA LEU A 130 8.23 5.57 22.29
C LEU A 130 7.07 6.51 22.68
N ARG A 131 5.84 5.99 22.79
CA ARG A 131 4.59 6.76 23.01
C ARG A 131 4.39 7.85 21.96
N GLU A 132 4.87 7.62 20.74
CA GLU A 132 4.77 8.55 19.60
C GLU A 132 3.56 8.24 18.70
N GLY A 133 2.61 7.42 19.17
CA GLY A 133 1.43 7.07 18.41
C GLY A 133 0.64 8.30 17.98
N LEU A 134 0.59 8.54 16.67
CA LEU A 134 -0.51 9.27 16.05
C LEU A 134 -1.82 8.57 16.44
N PRO A 135 -2.94 9.28 16.64
CA PRO A 135 -4.23 8.65 16.82
C PRO A 135 -4.44 7.70 15.64
N ALA A 136 -4.66 6.42 15.92
CA ALA A 136 -5.00 5.45 14.90
C ALA A 136 -6.26 5.96 14.19
N ASP A 137 -6.18 6.13 12.87
CA ASP A 137 -7.38 6.24 12.07
C ASP A 137 -8.14 4.91 12.26
N GLU A 138 -9.31 5.00 12.87
CA GLU A 138 -10.26 3.90 13.01
C GLU A 138 -10.77 3.54 11.61
N ASP A 139 -10.06 2.67 10.90
CA ASP A 139 -10.63 1.89 9.79
C ASP A 139 -9.78 0.64 9.55
N GLY A 140 -10.41 -0.53 9.71
CA GLY A 140 -9.79 -1.82 9.44
C GLY A 140 -10.13 -2.91 10.44
N ASN A 141 -11.41 -3.28 10.46
CA ASN A 141 -11.98 -4.59 10.80
C ASN A 141 -11.00 -5.67 11.32
N ASP A 142 -11.03 -5.94 12.64
CA ASP A 142 -10.47 -7.15 13.25
C ASP A 142 -11.64 -7.93 13.86
N GLU A 143 -12.33 -8.70 13.01
CA GLU A 143 -13.23 -9.76 13.47
C GLU A 143 -12.39 -10.86 14.11
N ASN A 144 -12.25 -10.82 15.43
CA ASN A 144 -12.00 -12.02 16.21
C ASN A 144 -12.88 -12.04 17.45
N ASN A 145 -13.82 -12.97 17.39
CA ASN A 145 -14.79 -13.37 18.39
C ASN A 145 -14.06 -14.04 19.57
N ASP A 146 -14.10 -13.42 20.75
CA ASP A 146 -13.88 -14.14 22.01
C ASP A 146 -14.90 -13.66 23.05
N ASN A 147 -15.68 -14.60 23.54
CA ASN A 147 -16.72 -14.42 24.54
C ASN A 147 -16.10 -14.48 25.93
N GLY A 148 -16.31 -13.45 26.76
CA GLY A 148 -15.92 -13.52 28.17
C GLY A 148 -16.11 -12.24 28.98
N ASP A 149 -17.33 -12.07 29.50
CA ASP A 149 -17.67 -11.57 30.84
C ASP A 149 -17.23 -10.15 31.31
N GLU A 150 -18.24 -9.28 31.39
CA GLU A 150 -18.63 -8.45 32.56
C GLU A 150 -17.56 -7.62 33.33
N LYS A 151 -17.63 -6.27 33.22
CA LYS A 151 -18.14 -5.32 34.25
C LYS A 151 -17.59 -3.88 34.12
N ASP A 152 -18.56 -2.98 34.02
CA ASP A 152 -18.74 -1.74 34.79
C ASP A 152 -17.70 -0.59 34.76
N GLY A 153 -18.18 0.58 34.31
CA GLY A 153 -17.95 1.86 34.96
C GLY A 153 -16.63 2.60 34.70
N ARG A 154 -16.68 3.60 33.80
CA ARG A 154 -16.41 5.04 34.09
C ARG A 154 -16.32 5.86 32.81
N LYS A 155 -17.26 6.79 32.64
CA LYS A 155 -17.20 7.88 31.65
C LYS A 155 -16.12 8.88 32.07
N ALA A 156 -15.17 9.17 31.18
CA ALA A 156 -14.29 10.33 31.29
C ALA A 156 -14.21 11.06 29.94
N SER A 157 -14.41 12.36 30.02
CA SER A 157 -14.67 13.31 28.94
C SER A 157 -13.45 13.56 28.04
N LYS A 158 -13.68 13.44 26.72
CA LYS A 158 -12.75 13.74 25.63
C LYS A 158 -12.56 15.27 25.54
N LYS A 159 -11.36 15.80 25.83
CA LYS A 159 -10.97 17.17 25.44
C LYS A 159 -10.19 17.10 24.13
N LEU A 160 -10.81 17.50 23.03
CA LEU A 160 -10.16 17.71 21.74
C LEU A 160 -9.39 19.04 21.75
N ALA A 161 -8.13 19.01 21.32
CA ALA A 161 -7.40 20.20 20.88
C ALA A 161 -7.70 20.48 19.39
N PRO A 162 -7.56 21.72 18.89
CA PRO A 162 -7.97 22.07 17.53
C PRO A 162 -6.89 21.64 16.53
N GLY A 163 -7.20 20.64 15.71
CA GLY A 163 -6.42 20.28 14.53
C GLY A 163 -7.00 20.95 13.29
N VAL A 164 -6.13 21.52 12.46
CA VAL A 164 -6.45 22.09 11.14
C VAL A 164 -6.92 20.97 10.22
N ALA A 165 -8.15 21.08 9.71
CA ALA A 165 -8.69 20.17 8.72
C ALA A 165 -8.13 20.51 7.34
N ILE A 166 -7.46 19.54 6.72
CA ILE A 166 -7.09 19.55 5.30
C ILE A 166 -8.05 18.59 4.61
N SER A 167 -9.17 19.12 4.11
CA SER A 167 -10.06 18.38 3.22
C SER A 167 -9.41 18.33 1.83
N GLY A 168 -9.04 17.15 1.35
CA GLY A 168 -8.41 16.99 0.05
C GLY A 168 -8.56 15.60 -0.53
N ALA A 169 -9.76 15.34 -1.09
CA ALA A 169 -10.04 14.47 -2.22
C ALA A 169 -9.23 13.17 -2.41
N THR A 170 -9.78 12.05 -1.92
CA THR A 170 -9.56 10.72 -2.52
C THR A 170 -10.86 9.90 -2.43
N GLY A 171 -11.87 10.33 -3.19
CA GLY A 171 -13.05 9.54 -3.51
C GLY A 171 -12.92 9.03 -4.94
N LEU A 172 -12.14 7.96 -5.13
CA LEU A 172 -12.06 7.19 -6.37
C LEU A 172 -12.04 5.71 -5.99
N GLU A 173 -13.08 5.27 -5.30
CA GLU A 173 -13.46 3.87 -5.29
C GLU A 173 -14.06 3.59 -6.67
N THR A 174 -13.25 3.04 -7.56
CA THR A 174 -13.77 2.42 -8.77
C THR A 174 -14.15 1.00 -8.38
N GLU A 175 -15.40 0.83 -7.96
CA GLU A 175 -16.02 -0.48 -7.76
C GLU A 175 -15.93 -1.25 -9.09
N PHE A 176 -15.15 -2.32 -9.10
CA PHE A 176 -15.09 -3.25 -10.23
C PHE A 176 -16.24 -4.24 -10.05
N GLU A 177 -17.38 -3.96 -10.66
CA GLU A 177 -18.51 -4.90 -10.72
C GLU A 177 -18.08 -6.19 -11.45
N ASP A 178 -18.18 -7.29 -10.71
CA ASP A 178 -17.78 -8.64 -11.07
C ASP A 178 -18.73 -9.19 -12.13
N PHE A 179 -18.42 -9.02 -13.42
CA PHE A 179 -19.18 -9.62 -14.52
C PHE A 179 -18.99 -11.14 -14.54
N LYS A 180 -19.73 -11.84 -13.68
CA LYS A 180 -19.97 -13.28 -13.79
C LYS A 180 -20.78 -13.54 -15.05
N ILE A 181 -20.07 -13.88 -16.13
CA ILE A 181 -20.64 -14.49 -17.33
C ILE A 181 -21.25 -15.83 -16.90
N ARG A 182 -22.57 -15.89 -16.76
CA ARG A 182 -23.30 -17.17 -16.74
C ARG A 182 -23.21 -17.76 -18.13
N ARG A 183 -22.43 -18.83 -18.28
CA ARG A 183 -22.64 -19.75 -19.40
C ARG A 183 -24.00 -20.41 -19.21
N SER A 184 -24.87 -20.21 -20.20
CA SER A 184 -26.09 -20.98 -20.47
C SER A 184 -26.15 -21.17 -21.97
#